data_AF-A0A495L233-F1
#
_entry.id   AF-A0A495L233-F1
#
_cell.length_a   1.000
_cell.length_b   1.000
_cell.length_c   1.000
_cell.angle_alpha   90.00
_cell.angle_beta   90.00
_cell.angle_gamma   90.00
#
_symmetry.space_group_name_H-M   'P 1'
#
loop_
_entity.id
_entity.type
_entity.pdbx_description
1 polymer ?
#
loop_
_entity_poly.entity_id
_entity_poly.type
_entity_poly.pdbx_seq_one_letter_code
_entity_poly.pdbx_strand_id
1 'polypeptide(L)'
;MGLFTSPSAVRTAALNASGLGAGYFYLRQWPFFAGALIVTIGLLITAAVIGAADNLLLWTPIFLVWFAAAAVHGLFAGRARDERGVTRGEQLPKNPMPFLAAGGLAVAVAASLLSVWQVGEWQLRVADAAHARGDCDTAVDAYERVGNGFQLSLSPSLMQRSRDGIAACGLLETAQGDVDNEEYEQALDSYATYFAHHAAQWEDTDGEVADIHLSFADGLKQTAADEYTGVVTDEYRENIQRAHEIYTVIPRDYDGTAAAGEVSGALVDLYDVGTSDYAAELWCTAHEQIALFQGLAWDEAPEVTERIEAEYPESARQCGWAEVDDGDAATAESMTDFLTAEYPDYEADDVEDLVRHVGAAHIEEEMDTLTALGESDWGGERTGDSGNDKVVIEVVNNSPNEMRFLYVGPDGVHGEIVTDACESCEPYDSPPTGNSCFDDGDRMTVELDPGEYRLLLTSGGSGLFGSRPLHGTVDMGAGYKQESCFYTMSND
;
A
#
# COMPACT_ATOMS: atom_id res chain seq x y z
N MET A 1 47.52 -76.02 -0.66
CA MET A 1 47.87 -74.65 -1.08
C MET A 1 47.44 -73.64 -0.01
N GLY A 2 47.81 -72.37 -0.08
CA GLY A 2 47.24 -71.28 0.73
C GLY A 2 46.11 -70.58 -0.04
N LEU A 3 45.18 -69.91 0.65
CA LEU A 3 44.04 -69.21 0.02
C LEU A 3 44.52 -68.13 -0.97
N PHE A 4 45.54 -67.37 -0.59
CA PHE A 4 46.12 -66.29 -1.42
C PHE A 4 47.24 -66.77 -2.35
N THR A 5 47.67 -68.03 -2.26
CA THR A 5 48.71 -68.59 -3.12
C THR A 5 48.15 -69.40 -4.30
N SER A 6 46.83 -69.64 -4.32
CA SER A 6 46.14 -70.23 -5.47
C SER A 6 45.90 -69.17 -6.55
N PRO A 7 46.45 -69.33 -7.77
CA PRO A 7 46.24 -68.36 -8.86
C PRO A 7 44.77 -68.23 -9.25
N SER A 8 44.01 -69.33 -9.26
CA SER A 8 42.58 -69.28 -9.60
C SER A 8 41.75 -68.64 -8.49
N ALA A 9 42.12 -68.82 -7.21
CA ALA A 9 41.46 -68.15 -6.09
C ALA A 9 41.54 -66.62 -6.22
N VAL A 10 42.75 -66.07 -6.32
CA VAL A 10 42.95 -64.61 -6.37
C VAL A 10 42.28 -63.97 -7.59
N ARG A 11 42.34 -64.63 -8.75
CA ARG A 11 41.68 -64.16 -9.98
C ARG A 11 40.16 -64.18 -9.87
N THR A 12 39.59 -65.26 -9.33
CA THR A 12 38.13 -65.38 -9.14
C THR A 12 37.63 -64.33 -8.16
N ALA A 13 38.37 -64.10 -7.07
CA ALA A 13 38.06 -63.08 -6.09
C ALA A 13 38.09 -61.67 -6.69
N ALA A 14 39.14 -61.34 -7.46
CA ALA A 14 39.25 -60.05 -8.14
C ALA A 14 38.10 -59.82 -9.14
N LEU A 15 37.72 -60.84 -9.92
CA LEU A 15 36.58 -60.76 -10.83
C LEU A 15 35.25 -60.64 -10.09
N ASN A 16 35.06 -61.33 -8.98
CA ASN A 16 33.83 -61.26 -8.17
C ASN A 16 33.72 -59.96 -7.37
N ALA A 17 34.82 -59.26 -7.09
CA ALA A 17 34.81 -57.96 -6.44
C ALA A 17 34.08 -56.88 -7.26
N SER A 18 33.88 -57.10 -8.57
CA SER A 18 33.00 -56.26 -9.40
C SER A 18 31.51 -56.37 -9.07
N GLY A 19 31.11 -57.32 -8.21
CA GLY A 19 29.70 -57.59 -7.89
C GLY A 19 28.97 -58.44 -8.94
N LEU A 20 29.47 -58.51 -10.18
CA LEU A 20 28.79 -59.20 -11.29
C LEU A 20 28.95 -60.74 -11.30
N GLY A 21 29.68 -61.30 -10.33
CA GLY A 21 29.94 -62.75 -10.27
C GLY A 21 30.83 -63.29 -11.40
N ALA A 22 31.57 -62.43 -12.10
CA ALA A 22 32.39 -62.78 -13.27
C ALA A 22 33.45 -63.88 -12.99
N GLY A 23 33.88 -64.03 -11.73
CA GLY A 23 34.76 -65.11 -11.30
C GLY A 23 34.09 -66.48 -11.38
N TYR A 24 32.80 -66.60 -11.03
CA TYR A 24 32.07 -67.86 -11.18
C TYR A 24 31.90 -68.24 -12.65
N PHE A 25 31.67 -67.25 -13.52
CA PHE A 25 31.65 -67.45 -14.96
C PHE A 25 33.01 -67.96 -15.48
N TYR A 26 34.12 -67.34 -15.04
CA TYR A 26 35.48 -67.79 -15.36
C TYR A 26 35.74 -69.25 -14.93
N LEU A 27 35.24 -69.65 -13.76
CA LEU A 27 35.34 -71.05 -13.28
C LEU A 27 34.32 -72.00 -13.96
N ARG A 28 33.44 -71.51 -14.84
CA ARG A 28 32.29 -72.22 -15.45
C ARG A 28 31.31 -72.79 -14.42
N GLN A 29 31.17 -72.11 -13.30
CA GLN A 29 30.24 -72.44 -12.21
C GLN A 29 28.91 -71.71 -12.40
N TRP A 30 28.15 -72.12 -13.42
CA TRP A 30 26.90 -71.47 -13.83
C TRP A 30 25.87 -71.24 -12.72
N PRO A 31 25.61 -72.18 -11.78
CA PRO A 31 24.64 -71.95 -10.72
C PRO A 31 25.04 -70.81 -9.78
N PHE A 32 26.33 -70.71 -9.44
CA PHE A 32 26.85 -69.64 -8.58
C PHE A 32 26.90 -68.30 -9.31
N PHE A 33 27.19 -68.30 -10.61
CA PHE A 33 27.09 -67.10 -11.43
C PHE A 33 25.66 -66.57 -11.48
N ALA A 34 24.68 -67.43 -11.78
CA ALA A 34 23.27 -67.06 -11.81
C ALA A 34 22.78 -66.55 -10.45
N GLY A 35 23.13 -67.24 -9.36
CA GLY A 35 22.79 -66.80 -8.01
C GLY A 35 23.38 -65.43 -7.66
N ALA A 36 24.66 -65.20 -7.96
CA ALA A 36 25.32 -63.92 -7.70
C ALA A 36 24.69 -62.78 -8.53
N LEU A 37 24.33 -63.05 -9.78
CA LEU A 37 23.67 -62.08 -10.64
C LEU A 37 22.26 -61.74 -10.12
N ILE A 38 21.47 -62.73 -9.74
CA ILE A 38 20.12 -62.54 -9.17
C ILE A 38 20.18 -61.68 -7.91
N VAL A 39 21.11 -61.98 -6.99
CA VAL A 39 21.26 -61.19 -5.75
C VAL A 39 21.70 -59.77 -6.06
N THR A 40 22.63 -59.57 -6.99
CA THR A 40 23.10 -58.21 -7.35
C THR A 40 22.00 -57.40 -8.01
N ILE A 41 21.26 -57.98 -8.95
CA ILE A 41 20.11 -57.34 -9.58
C ILE A 41 19.03 -57.04 -8.53
N GLY A 42 18.73 -57.99 -7.64
CA GLY A 42 17.78 -57.82 -6.56
C GLY A 42 18.16 -56.66 -5.65
N LEU A 43 19.42 -56.60 -5.21
CA LEU A 43 19.94 -55.50 -4.39
C LEU A 43 19.85 -54.16 -5.10
N LEU A 44 20.19 -54.09 -6.40
CA LEU A 44 20.06 -52.86 -7.18
C LEU A 44 18.59 -52.43 -7.32
N ILE A 45 17.67 -53.35 -7.63
CA ILE A 45 16.24 -53.03 -7.72
C ILE A 45 15.71 -52.55 -6.37
N THR A 46 16.04 -53.25 -5.28
CA THR A 46 15.60 -52.84 -3.94
C THR A 46 16.21 -51.50 -3.54
N ALA A 47 17.48 -51.26 -3.86
CA ALA A 47 18.14 -49.97 -3.62
C ALA A 47 17.47 -48.84 -4.40
N ALA A 48 17.10 -49.07 -5.67
CA ALA A 48 16.37 -48.09 -6.46
C ALA A 48 14.99 -47.79 -5.86
N VAL A 49 14.24 -48.82 -5.46
CA VAL A 49 12.87 -48.70 -4.94
C VAL A 49 12.84 -48.05 -3.54
N ILE A 50 13.81 -48.35 -2.68
CA ILE A 50 13.88 -47.82 -1.31
C ILE A 50 14.62 -46.46 -1.26
N GLY A 51 15.12 -45.97 -2.39
CA GLY A 51 15.79 -44.69 -2.49
C GLY A 51 17.23 -44.73 -1.94
N ALA A 52 18.14 -45.31 -2.72
CA ALA A 52 19.53 -45.46 -2.30
C ALA A 52 20.25 -44.13 -2.15
N ALA A 53 19.86 -43.12 -2.92
CA ALA A 53 20.39 -41.76 -2.85
C ALA A 53 20.11 -41.09 -1.49
N ASP A 54 18.94 -41.34 -0.89
CA ASP A 54 18.60 -40.82 0.44
C ASP A 54 19.23 -41.62 1.59
N ASN A 55 19.52 -42.90 1.35
CA ASN A 55 19.94 -43.85 2.38
C ASN A 55 21.37 -44.35 2.13
N LEU A 56 22.29 -43.43 1.78
CA LEU A 56 23.67 -43.76 1.42
C LEU A 56 24.37 -44.62 2.49
N LEU A 57 24.17 -44.26 3.77
CA LEU A 57 24.77 -44.94 4.92
C LEU A 57 24.25 -46.37 5.11
N LEU A 58 23.06 -46.69 4.60
CA LEU A 58 22.49 -48.03 4.63
C LEU A 58 22.97 -48.87 3.45
N TRP A 59 22.88 -48.32 2.24
CA TRP A 59 23.12 -49.10 1.02
C TRP A 59 24.60 -49.35 0.74
N THR A 60 25.47 -48.37 1.03
CA THR A 60 26.92 -48.52 0.86
C THR A 60 27.49 -49.75 1.60
N PRO A 61 27.25 -49.94 2.92
CA PRO A 61 27.75 -51.12 3.61
C PRO A 61 27.10 -52.41 3.13
N ILE A 62 25.81 -52.41 2.74
CA ILE A 62 25.14 -53.59 2.18
C ILE A 62 25.85 -54.07 0.90
N PHE A 63 26.10 -53.16 -0.04
CA PHE A 63 26.83 -53.49 -1.27
C PHE A 63 28.27 -53.92 -0.98
N LEU A 64 28.98 -53.24 -0.07
CA LEU A 64 30.35 -53.62 0.32
C LEU A 64 30.41 -55.02 0.93
N VAL A 65 29.49 -55.36 1.84
CA VAL A 65 29.40 -56.69 2.47
C VAL A 65 29.09 -57.75 1.42
N TRP A 66 28.17 -57.48 0.50
CA TRP A 66 27.84 -58.39 -0.59
C TRP A 66 29.05 -58.65 -1.50
N PHE A 67 29.73 -57.59 -1.95
CA PHE A 67 30.91 -57.71 -2.82
C PHE A 67 32.07 -58.42 -2.11
N ALA A 68 32.28 -58.13 -0.82
CA ALA A 68 33.28 -58.83 -0.01
C ALA A 68 32.94 -60.32 0.15
N ALA A 69 31.67 -60.66 0.42
CA ALA A 69 31.21 -62.04 0.52
C ALA A 69 31.41 -62.81 -0.80
N ALA A 70 31.05 -62.19 -1.94
CA ALA A 70 31.24 -62.77 -3.27
C ALA A 70 32.73 -62.98 -3.62
N ALA A 71 33.60 -62.04 -3.25
CA ALA A 71 35.04 -62.14 -3.45
C ALA A 71 35.66 -63.23 -2.56
N VAL A 72 35.31 -63.27 -1.27
CA VAL A 72 35.77 -64.29 -0.31
C VAL A 72 35.33 -65.68 -0.74
N HIS A 73 34.06 -65.86 -1.11
CA HIS A 73 33.58 -67.14 -1.64
C HIS A 73 34.28 -67.51 -2.95
N GLY A 74 34.58 -66.52 -3.81
CA GLY A 74 35.42 -66.69 -5.00
C GLY A 74 36.82 -67.23 -4.69
N LEU A 75 37.47 -66.78 -3.60
CA LEU A 75 38.76 -67.32 -3.15
C LEU A 75 38.66 -68.83 -2.84
N PHE A 76 37.64 -69.24 -2.08
CA PHE A 76 37.43 -70.64 -1.74
C PHE A 76 37.09 -71.49 -2.97
N ALA A 77 36.20 -71.01 -3.84
CA ALA A 77 35.79 -71.71 -5.06
C ALA A 77 36.96 -71.91 -6.04
N GLY A 78 37.79 -70.87 -6.24
CA GLY A 78 38.96 -70.95 -7.11
C GLY A 78 40.03 -71.88 -6.55
N ARG A 79 40.28 -71.86 -5.23
CA ARG A 79 41.20 -72.78 -4.56
C ARG A 79 40.76 -74.24 -4.73
N ALA A 80 39.49 -74.53 -4.48
CA ALA A 80 38.95 -75.87 -4.63
C ALA A 80 39.08 -76.41 -6.06
N ARG A 81 39.05 -75.53 -7.07
CA ARG A 81 39.30 -75.92 -8.46
C ARG A 81 40.77 -76.24 -8.73
N ASP A 82 41.69 -75.42 -8.22
CA ASP A 82 43.14 -75.68 -8.35
C ASP A 82 43.55 -76.99 -7.66
N GLU A 83 43.00 -77.30 -6.48
CA GLU A 83 43.25 -78.56 -5.79
C GLU A 83 42.76 -79.78 -6.60
N ARG A 84 41.61 -79.68 -7.26
CA ARG A 84 41.10 -80.73 -8.17
C ARG A 84 41.92 -80.86 -9.45
N GLY A 85 42.47 -79.76 -9.96
CA GLY A 85 43.34 -79.77 -11.15
C GLY A 85 44.68 -80.43 -10.85
N VAL A 86 45.32 -80.06 -9.75
CA VAL A 86 46.61 -80.65 -9.33
C VAL A 86 46.49 -82.14 -9.02
N THR A 87 45.41 -82.57 -8.38
CA THR A 87 45.14 -83.99 -8.14
C THR A 87 44.92 -84.79 -9.44
N ARG A 88 44.55 -84.15 -10.55
CA ARG A 88 44.50 -84.74 -11.90
C ARG A 88 45.78 -84.58 -12.72
N GLY A 89 46.82 -83.96 -12.15
CA GLY A 89 48.09 -83.69 -12.84
C GLY A 89 48.05 -82.52 -13.83
N GLU A 90 47.03 -81.65 -13.78
CA GLU A 90 46.95 -80.47 -14.64
C GLU A 90 47.91 -79.37 -14.18
N GLN A 91 48.52 -78.65 -15.14
CA GLN A 91 49.31 -77.46 -14.83
C GLN A 91 48.41 -76.28 -14.51
N LEU A 92 48.75 -75.55 -13.44
CA LEU A 92 48.02 -74.35 -13.05
C LEU A 92 48.17 -73.25 -14.11
N PRO A 93 47.08 -72.61 -14.53
CA PRO A 93 47.12 -71.58 -15.56
C PRO A 93 47.87 -70.32 -15.07
N LYS A 94 48.87 -69.87 -15.82
CA LYS A 94 49.66 -68.65 -15.52
C LYS A 94 49.17 -67.37 -16.24
N ASN A 95 48.06 -67.44 -16.97
CA ASN A 95 47.57 -66.34 -17.81
C ASN A 95 47.14 -65.10 -16.98
N PRO A 96 47.69 -63.90 -17.20
CA PRO A 96 47.29 -62.67 -16.50
C PRO A 96 45.94 -62.08 -16.95
N MET A 97 45.35 -62.55 -18.07
CA MET A 97 44.11 -62.01 -18.65
C MET A 97 42.95 -61.80 -17.66
N PRO A 98 42.70 -62.65 -16.64
CA PRO A 98 41.63 -62.42 -15.67
C PRO A 98 41.79 -61.16 -14.81
N PHE A 99 43.03 -60.71 -14.55
CA PHE A 99 43.26 -59.44 -13.85
C PHE A 99 42.99 -58.24 -14.75
N LEU A 100 43.37 -58.31 -16.03
CA LEU A 100 43.02 -57.28 -17.02
C LEU A 100 41.49 -57.20 -17.20
N ALA A 101 40.80 -58.34 -17.21
CA ALA A 101 39.34 -58.39 -17.25
C ALA A 101 38.70 -57.78 -15.98
N ALA A 102 39.24 -58.07 -14.80
CA ALA A 102 38.78 -57.45 -13.55
C ALA A 102 39.00 -55.92 -13.55
N GLY A 103 40.17 -55.45 -13.99
CA GLY A 103 40.45 -54.02 -14.16
C GLY A 103 39.52 -53.37 -15.18
N GLY A 104 39.28 -54.02 -16.33
CA GLY A 104 38.34 -53.56 -17.33
C GLY A 104 36.90 -53.47 -16.83
N LEU A 105 36.45 -54.45 -16.02
CA LEU A 105 35.14 -54.44 -15.36
C LEU A 105 35.02 -53.28 -14.36
N ALA A 106 36.06 -53.03 -13.56
CA ALA A 106 36.06 -51.91 -12.62
C ALA A 106 35.96 -50.55 -13.36
N VAL A 107 36.72 -50.38 -14.45
CA VAL A 107 36.64 -49.18 -15.30
C VAL A 107 35.26 -49.04 -15.94
N ALA A 108 34.68 -50.14 -16.43
CA ALA A 108 33.34 -50.14 -17.02
C ALA A 108 32.26 -49.72 -15.99
N VAL A 109 32.32 -50.25 -14.77
CA VAL A 109 31.40 -49.86 -13.68
C VAL A 109 31.56 -48.39 -13.32
N ALA A 110 32.80 -47.90 -13.17
CA ALA A 110 33.07 -46.49 -12.90
C ALA A 110 32.55 -45.59 -14.03
N ALA A 111 32.78 -45.96 -15.29
CA ALA A 111 32.28 -45.21 -16.45
C ALA A 111 30.74 -45.20 -16.52
N SER A 112 30.08 -46.31 -16.16
CA SER A 112 28.62 -46.38 -16.06
C SER A 112 28.08 -45.46 -14.96
N LEU A 113 28.71 -45.43 -13.78
CA LEU A 113 28.30 -44.52 -12.71
C LEU A 113 28.52 -43.05 -13.08
N LEU A 114 29.65 -42.73 -13.72
CA LEU A 114 29.95 -41.38 -14.20
C LEU A 114 28.97 -40.93 -15.29
N SER A 115 28.59 -41.81 -16.21
CA SER A 115 27.61 -41.48 -17.24
C SER A 115 26.21 -41.27 -16.67
N VAL A 116 25.77 -42.08 -15.71
CA VAL A 116 24.51 -41.84 -14.98
C VAL A 116 24.55 -40.50 -14.26
N TRP A 117 25.64 -40.18 -13.57
CA TRP A 117 25.80 -38.88 -12.90
C TRP A 117 25.77 -37.72 -13.91
N GLN A 118 26.49 -37.82 -15.02
CA GLN A 118 26.57 -36.77 -16.04
C GLN A 118 25.22 -36.53 -16.73
N VAL A 119 24.42 -37.58 -16.94
CA VAL A 119 23.06 -37.43 -17.47
C VAL A 119 22.14 -36.75 -16.44
N GLY A 120 22.27 -37.08 -15.16
CA GLY A 120 21.53 -36.42 -14.08
C GLY A 120 21.81 -34.91 -14.01
N GLU A 121 23.09 -34.52 -14.06
CA GLU A 121 23.52 -33.11 -14.11
C GLU A 121 23.03 -32.37 -15.37
N TRP A 122 22.95 -33.07 -16.51
CA TRP A 122 22.37 -32.48 -17.71
C TRP A 122 20.87 -32.22 -17.56
N GLN A 123 20.13 -33.16 -16.99
CA GLN A 123 18.70 -32.99 -16.72
C GLN A 123 18.42 -31.86 -15.73
N LEU A 124 19.22 -31.74 -14.66
CA LEU A 124 19.09 -30.62 -13.72
C LEU A 124 19.35 -29.27 -14.40
N ARG A 125 20.34 -29.16 -15.28
CA ARG A 125 20.55 -27.92 -16.03
C ARG A 125 19.40 -27.58 -16.99
N VAL A 126 18.74 -28.60 -17.55
CA VAL A 126 17.53 -28.38 -18.35
C VAL A 126 16.38 -27.90 -17.47
N ALA A 127 16.21 -28.49 -16.28
CA ALA A 127 15.22 -28.08 -15.29
C ALA A 127 15.46 -26.64 -14.81
N ASP A 128 16.69 -26.33 -14.37
CA ASP A 128 17.08 -24.98 -13.93
C ASP A 128 16.89 -23.95 -15.04
N ALA A 129 17.20 -24.30 -16.29
CA ALA A 129 16.97 -23.39 -17.41
C ALA A 129 15.49 -23.16 -17.70
N ALA A 130 14.62 -24.15 -17.49
CA ALA A 130 13.17 -23.97 -17.60
C ALA A 130 12.64 -23.11 -16.44
N HIS A 131 13.06 -23.41 -15.22
CA HIS A 131 12.72 -22.64 -14.03
C HIS A 131 13.17 -21.17 -14.15
N ALA A 132 14.38 -20.92 -14.68
CA ALA A 132 14.88 -19.56 -14.93
C ALA A 132 14.06 -18.77 -15.96
N ARG A 133 13.21 -19.43 -16.75
CA ARG A 133 12.27 -18.78 -17.68
C ARG A 133 10.84 -18.69 -17.11
N GLY A 134 10.62 -19.08 -15.85
CA GLY A 134 9.29 -19.16 -15.26
C GLY A 134 8.44 -20.35 -15.75
N ASP A 135 9.02 -21.30 -16.50
CA ASP A 135 8.32 -22.47 -17.04
C ASP A 135 8.34 -23.60 -16.00
N CYS A 136 7.56 -23.44 -14.94
CA CYS A 136 7.51 -24.34 -13.79
C CYS A 136 7.00 -25.74 -14.16
N ASP A 137 5.99 -25.85 -15.03
CA ASP A 137 5.50 -27.13 -15.55
C ASP A 137 6.65 -27.96 -16.15
N THR A 138 7.42 -27.39 -17.08
CA THR A 138 8.54 -28.10 -17.72
C THR A 138 9.69 -28.35 -16.74
N ALA A 139 9.94 -27.43 -15.81
CA ALA A 139 10.99 -27.55 -14.82
C ALA A 139 10.70 -28.70 -13.83
N VAL A 140 9.50 -28.76 -13.28
CA VAL A 140 9.04 -29.80 -12.35
C VAL A 140 9.11 -31.17 -13.04
N ASP A 141 8.62 -31.30 -14.27
CA ASP A 141 8.73 -32.54 -15.06
C ASP A 141 10.20 -33.00 -15.24
N ALA A 142 11.13 -32.06 -15.41
CA ALA A 142 12.55 -32.37 -15.51
C ALA A 142 13.16 -32.75 -14.15
N TYR A 143 12.82 -32.05 -13.07
CA TYR A 143 13.25 -32.38 -11.71
C TYR A 143 12.71 -33.75 -11.28
N GLU A 144 11.43 -34.06 -11.51
CA GLU A 144 10.83 -35.35 -11.15
C GLU A 144 11.48 -36.53 -11.90
N ARG A 145 11.85 -36.35 -13.17
CA ARG A 145 12.63 -37.36 -13.91
C ARG A 145 13.98 -37.62 -13.25
N VAL A 146 14.60 -36.62 -12.64
CA VAL A 146 15.82 -36.80 -11.85
C VAL A 146 15.52 -37.59 -10.57
N GLY A 147 14.49 -37.21 -9.82
CA GLY A 147 14.05 -37.89 -8.60
C GLY A 147 13.69 -39.37 -8.80
N ASN A 148 13.05 -39.70 -9.93
CA ASN A 148 12.60 -41.06 -10.24
C ASN A 148 13.69 -41.91 -10.93
N GLY A 149 14.52 -41.30 -11.78
CA GLY A 149 15.47 -42.03 -12.64
C GLY A 149 16.84 -42.30 -12.00
N PHE A 150 17.26 -41.51 -11.02
CA PHE A 150 18.66 -41.48 -10.55
C PHE A 150 18.87 -41.93 -9.11
N GLN A 151 17.90 -42.66 -8.53
CA GLN A 151 18.01 -43.24 -7.18
C GLN A 151 19.26 -44.13 -7.01
N LEU A 152 19.74 -44.75 -8.09
CA LEU A 152 20.95 -45.60 -8.12
C LEU A 152 22.26 -44.82 -8.24
N SER A 153 22.21 -43.50 -8.47
CA SER A 153 23.41 -42.66 -8.57
C SER A 153 24.13 -42.51 -7.22
N LEU A 154 23.47 -42.85 -6.10
CA LEU A 154 24.00 -42.69 -4.75
C LEU A 154 24.48 -41.24 -4.47
N SER A 155 23.80 -40.25 -5.05
CA SER A 155 24.13 -38.84 -4.88
C SER A 155 22.98 -38.09 -4.16
N PRO A 156 23.10 -37.86 -2.83
CA PRO A 156 22.09 -37.11 -2.08
C PRO A 156 21.90 -35.69 -2.59
N SER A 157 22.98 -35.05 -3.08
CA SER A 157 22.96 -33.66 -3.56
C SER A 157 22.09 -33.49 -4.81
N LEU A 158 22.06 -34.47 -5.72
CA LEU A 158 21.19 -34.42 -6.90
C LEU A 158 19.71 -34.47 -6.51
N MET A 159 19.37 -35.32 -5.54
CA MET A 159 17.98 -35.45 -5.07
C MET A 159 17.53 -34.20 -4.31
N GLN A 160 18.40 -33.67 -3.45
CA GLN A 160 18.10 -32.46 -2.70
C GLN A 160 17.86 -31.27 -3.64
N ARG A 161 18.75 -31.04 -4.62
CA ARG A 161 18.58 -29.98 -5.62
C ARG A 161 17.29 -30.12 -6.42
N SER A 162 16.93 -31.35 -6.80
CA SER A 162 15.66 -31.62 -7.48
C SER A 162 14.44 -31.28 -6.62
N ARG A 163 14.42 -31.69 -5.34
CA ARG A 163 13.29 -31.37 -4.43
C ARG A 163 13.19 -29.89 -4.14
N ASP A 164 14.33 -29.25 -3.89
CA ASP A 164 14.38 -27.81 -3.61
C ASP A 164 13.92 -27.01 -4.83
N GLY A 165 14.28 -27.45 -6.04
CA GLY A 165 13.79 -26.86 -7.29
C GLY A 165 12.26 -27.00 -7.46
N ILE A 166 11.71 -28.18 -7.18
CA ILE A 166 10.25 -28.40 -7.20
C ILE A 166 9.54 -27.52 -6.17
N ALA A 167 10.08 -27.44 -4.95
CA ALA A 167 9.53 -26.58 -3.91
C ALA A 167 9.54 -25.10 -4.30
N ALA A 168 10.64 -24.64 -4.89
CA ALA A 168 10.75 -23.28 -5.41
C ALA A 168 9.75 -23.00 -6.55
N CYS A 169 9.58 -23.93 -7.50
CA CYS A 169 8.56 -23.80 -8.54
C CYS A 169 7.15 -23.69 -7.95
N GLY A 170 6.82 -24.49 -6.93
CA GLY A 170 5.51 -24.37 -6.26
C GLY A 170 5.28 -23.01 -5.59
N LEU A 171 6.33 -22.36 -5.08
CA LEU A 171 6.25 -20.98 -4.57
C LEU A 171 6.02 -19.98 -5.70
N LEU A 172 6.72 -20.13 -6.84
CA LEU A 172 6.54 -19.25 -8.00
C LEU A 172 5.13 -19.37 -8.60
N GLU A 173 4.63 -20.59 -8.78
CA GLU A 173 3.26 -20.84 -9.25
C GLU A 173 2.20 -20.27 -8.30
N THR A 174 2.46 -20.29 -6.98
CA THR A 174 1.57 -19.64 -6.01
C THR A 174 1.56 -18.13 -6.22
N ALA A 175 2.74 -17.51 -6.35
CA ALA A 175 2.86 -16.07 -6.59
C ALA A 175 2.16 -15.64 -7.88
N GLN A 176 2.38 -16.36 -8.98
CA GLN A 176 1.72 -16.12 -10.27
C GLN A 176 0.20 -16.33 -10.18
N GLY A 177 -0.24 -17.34 -9.44
CA GLY A 177 -1.66 -17.57 -9.17
C GLY A 177 -2.30 -16.44 -8.38
N ASP A 178 -1.60 -15.85 -7.41
CA ASP A 178 -2.09 -14.69 -6.65
C ASP A 178 -2.27 -13.46 -7.58
N VAL A 179 -1.35 -13.25 -8.54
CA VAL A 179 -1.48 -12.20 -9.58
C VAL A 179 -2.70 -12.45 -10.47
N ASP A 180 -2.90 -13.68 -10.95
CA ASP A 180 -4.04 -14.05 -11.80
C ASP A 180 -5.40 -13.84 -11.10
N ASN A 181 -5.42 -13.87 -9.76
CA ASN A 181 -6.60 -13.61 -8.95
C ASN A 181 -6.73 -12.13 -8.50
N GLU A 182 -5.85 -11.24 -8.98
CA GLU A 182 -5.79 -9.82 -8.59
C GLU A 182 -5.53 -9.61 -7.08
N GLU A 183 -4.95 -10.61 -6.39
CA GLU A 183 -4.58 -10.55 -4.97
C GLU A 183 -3.18 -9.94 -4.81
N TYR A 184 -2.98 -8.72 -5.30
CA TYR A 184 -1.64 -8.12 -5.49
C TYR A 184 -0.77 -8.06 -4.23
N GLU A 185 -1.34 -7.73 -3.07
CA GLU A 185 -0.57 -7.70 -1.81
C GLU A 185 -0.04 -9.09 -1.45
N GLN A 186 -0.88 -10.12 -1.61
CA GLN A 186 -0.49 -11.51 -1.38
C GLN A 186 0.52 -11.98 -2.43
N ALA A 187 0.35 -11.60 -3.70
CA ALA A 187 1.28 -11.90 -4.77
C ALA A 187 2.69 -11.36 -4.47
N LEU A 188 2.81 -10.12 -3.98
CA LEU A 188 4.09 -9.52 -3.62
C LEU A 188 4.77 -10.25 -2.45
N ASP A 189 4.02 -10.72 -1.45
CA ASP A 189 4.55 -11.55 -0.35
C ASP A 189 4.98 -12.95 -0.84
N SER A 190 4.18 -13.55 -1.72
CA SER A 190 4.51 -14.83 -2.37
C SER A 190 5.79 -14.72 -3.23
N TYR A 191 5.96 -13.65 -4.00
CA TYR A 191 7.20 -13.37 -4.74
C TYR A 191 8.38 -13.15 -3.80
N ALA A 192 8.22 -12.38 -2.73
CA ALA A 192 9.27 -12.21 -1.73
C ALA A 192 9.70 -13.55 -1.09
N THR A 193 8.72 -14.41 -0.79
CA THR A 193 8.96 -15.77 -0.29
C THR A 193 9.69 -16.64 -1.31
N TYR A 194 9.32 -16.56 -2.59
CA TYR A 194 10.00 -17.23 -3.68
C TYR A 194 11.46 -16.78 -3.78
N PHE A 195 11.73 -15.47 -3.89
CA PHE A 195 13.09 -14.93 -4.02
C PHE A 195 13.98 -15.21 -2.80
N ALA A 196 13.40 -15.37 -1.62
CA ALA A 196 14.12 -15.77 -0.41
C ALA A 196 14.53 -17.27 -0.42
N HIS A 197 13.89 -18.10 -1.24
CA HIS A 197 14.15 -19.53 -1.31
C HIS A 197 15.50 -19.82 -2.01
N HIS A 198 16.37 -20.63 -1.40
CA HIS A 198 17.75 -20.86 -1.87
C HIS A 198 17.87 -21.54 -3.25
N ALA A 199 16.77 -22.12 -3.74
CA ALA A 199 16.68 -22.76 -5.04
C ALA A 199 15.86 -21.97 -6.06
N ALA A 200 15.50 -20.70 -5.77
CA ALA A 200 14.94 -19.79 -6.78
C ALA A 200 15.91 -19.68 -7.97
N GLN A 201 15.37 -19.67 -9.18
CA GLN A 201 16.14 -19.59 -10.42
C GLN A 201 15.57 -18.57 -11.41
N TRP A 202 14.26 -18.29 -11.34
CA TRP A 202 13.65 -17.20 -12.07
C TRP A 202 14.12 -15.88 -11.49
N GLU A 203 14.46 -14.97 -12.39
CA GLU A 203 14.85 -13.60 -12.10
C GLU A 203 13.82 -12.71 -12.81
N ASP A 204 13.37 -11.65 -12.14
CA ASP A 204 12.48 -10.67 -12.72
C ASP A 204 13.27 -9.78 -13.71
N THR A 205 13.43 -10.28 -14.94
CA THR A 205 14.25 -9.61 -15.97
C THR A 205 13.45 -8.74 -16.92
N ASP A 206 12.15 -8.98 -17.01
CA ASP A 206 11.18 -8.23 -17.79
C ASP A 206 10.46 -7.14 -16.98
N GLY A 207 10.58 -7.16 -15.64
CA GLY A 207 9.98 -6.17 -14.77
C GLY A 207 8.55 -6.53 -14.37
N GLU A 208 8.19 -7.81 -14.38
CA GLU A 208 6.86 -8.31 -14.01
C GLU A 208 6.48 -7.87 -12.58
N VAL A 209 7.42 -7.88 -11.63
CA VAL A 209 7.14 -7.45 -10.25
C VAL A 209 6.88 -5.94 -10.20
N ALA A 210 7.55 -5.15 -11.04
CA ALA A 210 7.30 -3.73 -11.17
C ALA A 210 5.89 -3.47 -11.77
N ASP A 211 5.49 -4.24 -12.77
CA ASP A 211 4.15 -4.17 -13.38
C ASP A 211 3.05 -4.56 -12.38
N ILE A 212 3.31 -5.52 -11.50
CA ILE A 212 2.40 -5.90 -10.40
C ILE A 212 2.24 -4.75 -9.40
N HIS A 213 3.34 -4.08 -9.00
CA HIS A 213 3.26 -2.90 -8.15
C HIS A 213 2.45 -1.78 -8.81
N LEU A 214 2.66 -1.52 -10.10
CA LEU A 214 1.91 -0.52 -10.85
C LEU A 214 0.41 -0.85 -10.86
N SER A 215 0.06 -2.10 -11.21
CA SER A 215 -1.32 -2.58 -11.26
C SER A 215 -2.01 -2.53 -9.89
N PHE A 216 -1.26 -2.81 -8.81
CA PHE A 216 -1.78 -2.70 -7.45
C PHE A 216 -2.12 -1.25 -7.09
N ALA A 217 -1.22 -0.31 -7.37
CA ALA A 217 -1.45 1.10 -7.13
C ALA A 217 -2.63 1.65 -7.97
N ASP A 218 -2.76 1.20 -9.21
CA ASP A 218 -3.91 1.52 -10.07
C ASP A 218 -5.22 0.96 -9.50
N GLY A 219 -5.22 -0.27 -8.99
CA GLY A 219 -6.37 -0.89 -8.36
C GLY A 219 -6.84 -0.15 -7.10
N LEU A 220 -5.90 0.33 -6.28
CA LEU A 220 -6.19 1.14 -5.10
C LEU A 220 -6.79 2.50 -5.48
N LYS A 221 -6.19 3.19 -6.46
CA LYS A 221 -6.72 4.44 -7.02
C LYS A 221 -8.14 4.26 -7.56
N GLN A 222 -8.38 3.20 -8.35
CA GLN A 222 -9.70 2.92 -8.92
C GLN A 222 -10.74 2.60 -7.85
N THR A 223 -10.37 1.80 -6.83
CA THR A 223 -11.25 1.52 -5.68
C THR A 223 -11.63 2.81 -4.96
N ALA A 224 -10.67 3.68 -4.68
CA ALA A 224 -10.94 4.98 -4.06
C ALA A 224 -11.91 5.82 -4.90
N ALA A 225 -11.72 5.86 -6.22
CA ALA A 225 -12.58 6.60 -7.14
C ALA A 225 -14.02 6.05 -7.16
N ASP A 226 -14.18 4.73 -7.21
CA ASP A 226 -15.48 4.07 -7.32
C ASP A 226 -16.29 4.16 -6.01
N GLU A 227 -15.62 4.18 -4.86
CA GLU A 227 -16.24 4.29 -3.54
C GLU A 227 -16.48 5.73 -3.09
N TYR A 228 -15.92 6.70 -3.80
CA TYR A 228 -16.06 8.10 -3.46
C TYR A 228 -17.52 8.56 -3.63
N THR A 229 -18.07 9.14 -2.56
CA THR A 229 -19.49 9.59 -2.50
C THR A 229 -19.63 11.09 -2.24
N GLY A 230 -18.57 11.87 -2.50
CA GLY A 230 -18.52 13.31 -2.18
C GLY A 230 -17.99 13.62 -0.78
N VAL A 231 -17.46 12.62 -0.07
CA VAL A 231 -16.88 12.79 1.28
C VAL A 231 -15.57 12.02 1.36
N VAL A 232 -14.53 12.65 1.89
CA VAL A 232 -13.22 12.03 2.12
C VAL A 232 -13.29 11.14 3.36
N THR A 233 -13.42 9.82 3.14
CA THR A 233 -13.39 8.82 4.22
C THR A 233 -11.96 8.40 4.56
N ASP A 234 -11.78 7.70 5.70
CA ASP A 234 -10.48 7.13 6.06
C ASP A 234 -10.02 6.07 5.05
N GLU A 235 -10.94 5.27 4.50
CA GLU A 235 -10.67 4.26 3.46
C GLU A 235 -10.24 4.89 2.14
N TYR A 236 -10.92 5.97 1.71
CA TYR A 236 -10.51 6.76 0.56
C TYR A 236 -9.09 7.32 0.74
N ARG A 237 -8.81 7.91 1.91
CA ARG A 237 -7.48 8.44 2.25
C ARG A 237 -6.42 7.35 2.22
N GLU A 238 -6.68 6.20 2.83
CA GLU A 238 -5.74 5.07 2.90
C GLU A 238 -5.41 4.56 1.49
N ASN A 239 -6.42 4.35 0.64
CA ASN A 239 -6.21 3.87 -0.73
C ASN A 239 -5.38 4.85 -1.58
N ILE A 240 -5.69 6.16 -1.52
CA ILE A 240 -4.93 7.19 -2.27
C ILE A 240 -3.48 7.29 -1.78
N GLN A 241 -3.26 7.35 -0.46
CA GLN A 241 -1.91 7.43 0.11
C GLN A 241 -1.12 6.16 -0.19
N ARG A 242 -1.75 4.99 -0.08
CA ARG A 242 -1.10 3.72 -0.37
C ARG A 242 -0.73 3.58 -1.85
N ALA A 243 -1.59 4.04 -2.76
CA ALA A 243 -1.28 4.08 -4.18
C ALA A 243 -0.05 4.98 -4.45
N HIS A 244 0.00 6.18 -3.85
CA HIS A 244 1.14 7.10 -3.94
C HIS A 244 2.45 6.45 -3.46
N GLU A 245 2.42 5.81 -2.28
CA GLU A 245 3.58 5.10 -1.72
C GLU A 245 4.11 4.03 -2.67
N ILE A 246 3.22 3.25 -3.30
CA ILE A 246 3.63 2.20 -4.22
C ILE A 246 4.23 2.80 -5.50
N TYR A 247 3.59 3.81 -6.10
CA TYR A 247 4.12 4.48 -7.28
C TYR A 247 5.53 5.04 -7.05
N THR A 248 5.81 5.66 -5.90
CA THR A 248 7.12 6.26 -5.62
C THR A 248 8.23 5.23 -5.38
N VAL A 249 7.90 3.99 -5.04
CA VAL A 249 8.89 2.90 -4.90
C VAL A 249 9.34 2.37 -6.25
N ILE A 250 8.46 2.38 -7.26
CA ILE A 250 8.73 1.71 -8.55
C ILE A 250 9.99 2.25 -9.25
N PRO A 251 10.17 3.56 -9.47
CA PRO A 251 11.36 4.08 -10.15
C PRO A 251 12.66 3.89 -9.35
N ARG A 252 12.55 3.78 -8.02
CA ARG A 252 13.70 3.61 -7.13
C ARG A 252 14.22 2.18 -7.13
N ASP A 253 13.31 1.22 -6.99
CA ASP A 253 13.67 -0.19 -6.77
C ASP A 253 13.66 -1.00 -8.08
N TYR A 254 12.99 -0.49 -9.12
CA TYR A 254 12.83 -1.13 -10.44
C TYR A 254 13.21 -0.21 -11.61
N ASP A 255 14.29 0.58 -11.44
CA ASP A 255 14.82 1.47 -12.48
C ASP A 255 15.05 0.73 -13.82
N GLY A 256 14.67 1.38 -14.92
CA GLY A 256 14.80 0.87 -16.28
C GLY A 256 13.73 -0.12 -16.75
N THR A 257 12.74 -0.45 -15.91
CA THR A 257 11.54 -1.22 -16.32
C THR A 257 10.55 -0.34 -17.10
N ALA A 258 9.60 -0.96 -17.79
CA ALA A 258 8.51 -0.23 -18.45
C ALA A 258 7.61 0.49 -17.43
N ALA A 259 7.21 -0.20 -16.36
CA ALA A 259 6.44 0.36 -15.25
C ALA A 259 7.08 1.64 -14.67
N ALA A 260 8.40 1.65 -14.43
CA ALA A 260 9.09 2.83 -13.95
C ALA A 260 8.94 4.05 -14.88
N GLY A 261 8.84 3.82 -16.19
CA GLY A 261 8.59 4.87 -17.18
C GLY A 261 7.15 5.42 -17.18
N GLU A 262 6.19 4.71 -16.58
CA GLU A 262 4.77 5.09 -16.53
C GLU A 262 4.40 5.86 -15.26
N VAL A 263 5.20 5.72 -14.19
CA VAL A 263 4.92 6.29 -12.85
C VAL A 263 4.65 7.79 -12.86
N SER A 264 5.38 8.58 -13.65
CA SER A 264 5.17 10.03 -13.72
C SER A 264 3.74 10.36 -14.15
N GLY A 265 3.24 9.70 -15.20
CA GLY A 265 1.87 9.86 -15.67
C GLY A 265 0.84 9.29 -14.69
N ALA A 266 1.15 8.17 -14.06
CA ALA A 266 0.26 7.53 -13.07
C ALA A 266 0.08 8.38 -11.81
N LEU A 267 1.11 9.10 -11.36
CA LEU A 267 1.05 10.04 -10.24
C LEU A 267 0.19 11.28 -10.56
N VAL A 268 0.29 11.79 -11.78
CA VAL A 268 -0.58 12.89 -12.25
C VAL A 268 -2.05 12.43 -12.28
N ASP A 269 -2.31 11.24 -12.81
CA ASP A 269 -3.65 10.66 -12.85
C ASP A 269 -4.20 10.37 -11.43
N LEU A 270 -3.34 9.93 -10.50
CA LEU A 270 -3.71 9.77 -9.09
C LEU A 270 -4.17 11.11 -8.49
N TYR A 271 -3.45 12.20 -8.77
CA TYR A 271 -3.84 13.52 -8.30
C TYR A 271 -5.17 13.97 -8.93
N ASP A 272 -5.34 13.80 -10.24
CA ASP A 272 -6.58 14.17 -10.95
C ASP A 272 -7.81 13.42 -10.43
N VAL A 273 -7.68 12.10 -10.24
CA VAL A 273 -8.75 11.29 -9.64
C VAL A 273 -9.02 11.72 -8.20
N GLY A 274 -7.94 11.91 -7.44
CA GLY A 274 -8.00 12.24 -6.02
C GLY A 274 -8.57 13.62 -5.70
N THR A 275 -8.54 14.54 -6.68
CA THR A 275 -9.01 15.94 -6.60
C THR A 275 -10.16 16.22 -7.56
N SER A 276 -10.91 15.19 -7.95
CA SER A 276 -11.99 15.28 -8.95
C SER A 276 -13.05 16.36 -8.65
N ASP A 277 -13.28 16.69 -7.38
CA ASP A 277 -14.23 17.73 -6.97
C ASP A 277 -13.75 19.15 -7.31
N TYR A 278 -12.44 19.36 -7.47
CA TYR A 278 -11.89 20.63 -7.92
C TYR A 278 -12.38 20.97 -9.34
N ALA A 279 -12.36 20.00 -10.24
CA ALA A 279 -12.87 20.15 -11.60
C ALA A 279 -14.41 20.29 -11.66
N ALA A 280 -15.10 19.84 -10.62
CA ALA A 280 -16.55 19.95 -10.47
C ALA A 280 -16.99 21.24 -9.74
N GLU A 281 -16.05 22.11 -9.35
CA GLU A 281 -16.29 23.34 -8.60
C GLU A 281 -16.96 23.10 -7.21
N LEU A 282 -16.72 21.91 -6.63
CA LEU A 282 -17.14 21.57 -5.27
C LEU A 282 -16.03 21.97 -4.28
N TRP A 283 -15.85 23.28 -4.11
CA TRP A 283 -14.63 23.86 -3.53
C TRP A 283 -14.27 23.39 -2.13
N CYS A 284 -15.25 23.27 -1.23
CA CYS A 284 -14.99 22.86 0.15
C CYS A 284 -14.49 21.41 0.22
N THR A 285 -15.13 20.50 -0.53
CA THR A 285 -14.68 19.11 -0.61
C THR A 285 -13.37 18.98 -1.37
N ALA A 286 -13.18 19.76 -2.44
CA ALA A 286 -11.93 19.82 -3.18
C ALA A 286 -10.76 20.26 -2.29
N HIS A 287 -10.98 21.24 -1.39
CA HIS A 287 -9.99 21.69 -0.43
C HIS A 287 -9.54 20.53 0.48
N GLU A 288 -10.49 19.75 1.02
CA GLU A 288 -10.19 18.55 1.81
C GLU A 288 -9.42 17.48 1.01
N GLN A 289 -9.80 17.26 -0.26
CA GLN A 289 -9.13 16.33 -1.15
C GLN A 289 -7.67 16.73 -1.42
N ILE A 290 -7.43 18.00 -1.76
CA ILE A 290 -6.08 18.51 -2.04
C ILE A 290 -5.20 18.43 -0.78
N ALA A 291 -5.78 18.65 0.41
CA ALA A 291 -5.07 18.52 1.68
C ALA A 291 -4.48 17.11 1.89
N LEU A 292 -5.06 16.05 1.32
CA LEU A 292 -4.53 14.68 1.41
C LEU A 292 -3.17 14.51 0.76
N PHE A 293 -2.90 15.33 -0.26
CA PHE A 293 -1.70 15.28 -1.08
C PHE A 293 -0.59 16.21 -0.55
N GLN A 294 -0.91 17.08 0.41
CA GLN A 294 0.04 17.94 1.07
C GLN A 294 1.10 17.13 1.82
N GLY A 295 2.37 17.49 1.61
CA GLY A 295 3.51 16.83 2.26
C GLY A 295 3.90 15.46 1.68
N LEU A 296 3.21 14.97 0.65
CA LEU A 296 3.65 13.81 -0.11
C LEU A 296 4.81 14.18 -1.06
N ALA A 297 5.64 13.20 -1.40
CA ALA A 297 6.78 13.39 -2.30
C ALA A 297 6.36 13.27 -3.77
N TRP A 298 6.66 14.29 -4.57
CA TRP A 298 6.27 14.37 -5.99
C TRP A 298 7.48 14.50 -6.93
N ASP A 299 8.63 13.95 -6.54
CA ASP A 299 9.88 14.06 -7.31
C ASP A 299 9.73 13.56 -8.76
N GLU A 300 8.90 12.52 -8.96
CA GLU A 300 8.61 11.90 -10.27
C GLU A 300 7.51 12.62 -11.06
N ALA A 301 6.76 13.53 -10.42
CA ALA A 301 5.68 14.31 -11.02
C ALA A 301 5.66 15.75 -10.45
N PRO A 302 6.71 16.56 -10.69
CA PRO A 302 6.87 17.86 -10.04
C PRO A 302 5.76 18.86 -10.39
N GLU A 303 5.10 18.69 -11.54
CA GLU A 303 3.93 19.48 -11.92
C GLU A 303 2.76 19.35 -10.93
N VAL A 304 2.63 18.23 -10.23
CA VAL A 304 1.63 18.06 -9.18
C VAL A 304 1.92 18.96 -7.99
N THR A 305 3.19 19.22 -7.66
CA THR A 305 3.55 20.17 -6.59
C THR A 305 3.12 21.59 -6.97
N GLU A 306 3.39 22.01 -8.20
CA GLU A 306 2.97 23.34 -8.70
C GLU A 306 1.44 23.49 -8.68
N ARG A 307 0.72 22.42 -9.02
CA ARG A 307 -0.75 22.38 -8.93
C ARG A 307 -1.25 22.47 -7.50
N ILE A 308 -0.72 21.67 -6.57
CA ILE A 308 -1.09 21.74 -5.16
C ILE A 308 -0.86 23.15 -4.59
N GLU A 309 0.28 23.78 -4.92
CA GLU A 309 0.59 25.15 -4.47
C GLU A 309 -0.41 26.20 -4.98
N ALA A 310 -0.98 26.00 -6.17
CA ALA A 310 -1.96 26.91 -6.77
C ALA A 310 -3.41 26.58 -6.37
N GLU A 311 -3.80 25.32 -6.45
CA GLU A 311 -5.18 24.83 -6.30
C GLU A 311 -5.61 24.80 -4.81
N TYR A 312 -4.68 24.62 -3.87
CA TYR A 312 -5.00 24.52 -2.45
C TYR A 312 -5.49 25.85 -1.82
N PRO A 313 -4.78 26.98 -1.94
CA PRO A 313 -5.32 28.26 -1.49
C PRO A 313 -6.53 28.71 -2.31
N GLU A 314 -6.59 28.38 -3.61
CA GLU A 314 -7.75 28.74 -4.43
C GLU A 314 -9.04 28.04 -3.97
N SER A 315 -8.97 26.72 -3.72
CA SER A 315 -10.11 25.96 -3.21
C SER A 315 -10.60 26.47 -1.86
N ALA A 316 -9.70 26.86 -0.95
CA ALA A 316 -10.08 27.49 0.32
C ALA A 316 -10.81 28.82 0.10
N ARG A 317 -10.30 29.69 -0.78
CA ARG A 317 -10.92 30.99 -1.07
C ARG A 317 -12.32 30.83 -1.65
N GLN A 318 -12.46 29.94 -2.64
CA GLN A 318 -13.75 29.69 -3.28
C GLN A 318 -14.74 29.01 -2.34
N CYS A 319 -14.27 28.09 -1.47
CA CYS A 319 -15.08 27.52 -0.40
C CYS A 319 -15.58 28.62 0.55
N GLY A 320 -14.69 29.51 1.02
CA GLY A 320 -15.07 30.59 1.92
C GLY A 320 -16.16 31.50 1.33
N TRP A 321 -16.08 31.86 0.05
CA TRP A 321 -17.14 32.63 -0.61
C TRP A 321 -18.46 31.85 -0.72
N ALA A 322 -18.40 30.56 -1.06
CA ALA A 322 -19.61 29.72 -1.13
C ALA A 322 -20.30 29.61 0.24
N GLU A 323 -19.54 29.47 1.32
CA GLU A 323 -20.09 29.36 2.68
C GLU A 323 -20.63 30.69 3.21
N VAL A 324 -20.06 31.83 2.80
CA VAL A 324 -20.69 33.15 3.02
C VAL A 324 -22.07 33.21 2.35
N ASP A 325 -22.18 32.77 1.10
CA ASP A 325 -23.45 32.79 0.35
C ASP A 325 -24.49 31.81 0.92
N ASP A 326 -24.04 30.66 1.45
CA ASP A 326 -24.89 29.64 2.07
C ASP A 326 -25.25 29.96 3.54
N GLY A 327 -24.58 30.96 4.14
CA GLY A 327 -24.84 31.43 5.50
C GLY A 327 -24.21 30.56 6.60
N ASP A 328 -23.06 29.93 6.33
CA ASP A 328 -22.22 29.26 7.32
C ASP A 328 -20.97 30.11 7.57
N ALA A 329 -21.10 31.12 8.43
CA ALA A 329 -20.01 32.04 8.73
C ALA A 329 -18.83 31.33 9.41
N ALA A 330 -19.08 30.25 10.15
CA ALA A 330 -18.06 29.50 10.87
C ALA A 330 -17.14 28.72 9.92
N THR A 331 -17.70 28.06 8.91
CA THR A 331 -16.90 27.36 7.89
C THR A 331 -16.12 28.37 7.05
N ALA A 332 -16.76 29.47 6.64
CA ALA A 332 -16.09 30.54 5.91
C ALA A 332 -14.93 31.18 6.70
N GLU A 333 -15.10 31.41 8.00
CA GLU A 333 -14.05 31.91 8.89
C GLU A 333 -12.86 30.95 8.92
N SER A 334 -13.10 29.64 9.07
CA SER A 334 -12.04 28.63 9.03
C SER A 334 -11.21 28.70 7.75
N MET A 335 -11.83 28.98 6.60
CA MET A 335 -11.11 29.14 5.32
C MET A 335 -10.27 30.42 5.31
N THR A 336 -10.82 31.55 5.81
CA THR A 336 -10.06 32.81 5.87
C THR A 336 -8.91 32.78 6.86
N ASP A 337 -9.07 32.11 8.00
CA ASP A 337 -8.02 31.89 8.99
C ASP A 337 -6.87 31.10 8.39
N PHE A 338 -7.20 30.01 7.67
CA PHE A 338 -6.22 29.22 6.93
C PHE A 338 -5.46 30.06 5.90
N LEU A 339 -6.17 30.82 5.05
CA LEU A 339 -5.56 31.67 4.03
C LEU A 339 -4.65 32.74 4.64
N THR A 340 -5.11 33.42 5.70
CA THR A 340 -4.35 34.48 6.34
C THR A 340 -3.11 33.96 7.07
N ALA A 341 -3.21 32.77 7.67
CA ALA A 341 -2.11 32.16 8.42
C ALA A 341 -1.04 31.55 7.50
N GLU A 342 -1.45 30.76 6.51
CA GLU A 342 -0.56 29.95 5.68
C GLU A 342 -0.21 30.61 4.33
N TYR A 343 -1.08 31.49 3.82
CA TYR A 343 -0.96 32.13 2.50
C TYR A 343 -1.20 33.66 2.53
N PRO A 344 -0.48 34.44 3.37
CA PRO A 344 -0.77 35.86 3.60
C PRO A 344 -0.62 36.76 2.36
N ASP A 345 0.14 36.33 1.35
CA ASP A 345 0.37 37.08 0.12
C ASP A 345 -0.55 36.62 -1.04
N TYR A 346 -1.33 35.54 -0.86
CA TYR A 346 -2.20 34.99 -1.90
C TYR A 346 -3.46 35.84 -2.06
N GLU A 347 -3.59 36.51 -3.21
CA GLU A 347 -4.76 37.36 -3.55
C GLU A 347 -5.22 38.20 -2.36
N ALA A 348 -4.27 38.85 -1.68
CA ALA A 348 -4.48 39.43 -0.34
C ALA A 348 -5.65 40.42 -0.26
N ASP A 349 -5.88 41.19 -1.33
CA ASP A 349 -7.02 42.11 -1.42
C ASP A 349 -8.37 41.33 -1.46
N ASP A 350 -8.45 40.24 -2.22
CA ASP A 350 -9.65 39.39 -2.29
C ASP A 350 -9.89 38.63 -0.98
N VAL A 351 -8.82 38.20 -0.29
CA VAL A 351 -8.93 37.56 1.03
C VAL A 351 -9.37 38.56 2.10
N GLU A 352 -8.87 39.80 2.06
CA GLU A 352 -9.37 40.87 2.94
C GLU A 352 -10.86 41.15 2.70
N ASP A 353 -11.28 41.13 1.44
CA ASP A 353 -12.70 41.26 1.08
C ASP A 353 -13.53 40.08 1.61
N LEU A 354 -13.04 38.85 1.48
CA LEU A 354 -13.70 37.67 2.03
C LEU A 354 -13.81 37.75 3.57
N VAL A 355 -12.73 38.08 4.28
CA VAL A 355 -12.73 38.28 5.75
C VAL A 355 -13.80 39.29 6.17
N ARG A 356 -13.96 40.38 5.41
CA ARG A 356 -14.99 41.38 5.68
C ARG A 356 -16.40 40.81 5.54
N HIS A 357 -16.65 39.99 4.52
CA HIS A 357 -17.96 39.36 4.30
C HIS A 357 -18.24 38.25 5.32
N VAL A 358 -17.22 37.50 5.76
CA VAL A 358 -17.34 36.56 6.88
C VAL A 358 -17.75 37.28 8.17
N GLY A 359 -17.12 38.42 8.48
CA GLY A 359 -17.51 39.22 9.64
C GLY A 359 -18.95 39.74 9.55
N ALA A 360 -19.41 40.11 8.33
CA ALA A 360 -20.80 40.47 8.11
C ALA A 360 -21.74 39.27 8.35
N ALA A 361 -21.41 38.09 7.82
CA ALA A 361 -22.20 36.87 8.00
C ALA A 361 -22.36 36.49 9.49
N HIS A 362 -21.29 36.60 10.30
CA HIS A 362 -21.36 36.40 11.75
C HIS A 362 -22.34 37.35 12.44
N ILE A 363 -22.32 38.63 12.06
CA ILE A 363 -23.28 39.61 12.59
C ILE A 363 -24.71 39.25 12.16
N GLU A 364 -24.92 38.81 10.91
CA GLU A 364 -26.24 38.39 10.43
C GLU A 364 -26.79 37.17 11.19
N GLU A 365 -25.97 36.14 11.44
CA GLU A 365 -26.32 34.97 12.24
C GLU A 365 -26.70 35.36 13.69
N GLU A 366 -25.94 36.27 14.30
CA GLU A 366 -26.26 36.80 15.61
C GLU A 366 -27.60 37.55 15.58
N MET A 367 -27.82 38.38 14.56
CA MET A 367 -29.07 39.10 14.39
C MET A 367 -30.26 38.13 14.26
N ASP A 368 -30.14 37.07 13.47
CA ASP A 368 -31.18 36.04 13.30
C ASP A 368 -31.44 35.26 14.59
N THR A 369 -30.39 34.99 15.37
CA THR A 369 -30.53 34.37 16.69
C THR A 369 -31.30 35.27 17.65
N LEU A 370 -31.01 36.57 17.65
CA LEU A 370 -31.66 37.54 18.54
C LEU A 370 -33.12 37.80 18.16
N THR A 371 -33.49 37.75 16.88
CA THR A 371 -34.87 38.01 16.42
C THR A 371 -35.80 36.80 16.51
N ALA A 372 -35.27 35.59 16.68
CA ALA A 372 -36.02 34.33 16.67
C ALA A 372 -37.22 34.25 17.65
N LEU A 373 -37.25 35.07 18.70
CA LEU A 373 -38.26 35.04 19.77
C LEU A 373 -39.32 36.15 19.69
N GLY A 374 -39.23 37.06 18.73
CA GLY A 374 -40.25 38.08 18.51
C GLY A 374 -39.69 39.36 17.91
N GLU A 375 -40.50 39.95 17.04
CA GLU A 375 -40.05 41.02 16.15
C GLU A 375 -40.73 42.34 16.50
N SER A 376 -40.01 43.43 16.26
CA SER A 376 -40.56 44.79 16.21
C SER A 376 -39.84 45.52 15.09
N ASP A 377 -40.62 46.05 14.14
CA ASP A 377 -40.07 46.73 12.97
C ASP A 377 -39.19 47.90 13.39
N TRP A 378 -38.05 48.04 12.73
CA TRP A 378 -37.24 49.25 12.76
C TRP A 378 -38.08 50.42 12.24
N GLY A 379 -38.71 51.16 13.15
CA GLY A 379 -39.58 52.30 12.86
C GLY A 379 -38.85 53.57 12.42
N GLY A 380 -37.71 53.41 11.75
CA GLY A 380 -36.80 54.49 11.40
C GLY A 380 -37.23 55.29 10.19
N GLU A 381 -38.16 56.22 10.37
CA GLU A 381 -38.37 57.27 9.38
C GLU A 381 -37.23 58.31 9.50
N ARG A 382 -36.76 58.82 8.36
CA ARG A 382 -35.78 59.91 8.29
C ARG A 382 -36.23 61.10 9.14
N THR A 383 -35.46 61.46 10.16
CA THR A 383 -35.78 62.59 11.05
C THR A 383 -35.20 63.92 10.58
N GLY A 384 -34.15 63.88 9.75
CA GLY A 384 -33.48 65.09 9.29
C GLY A 384 -32.50 64.89 8.14
N ASP A 385 -31.60 65.85 8.00
CA ASP A 385 -30.49 65.83 7.06
C ASP A 385 -29.16 65.81 7.83
N SER A 386 -28.23 64.94 7.45
CA SER A 386 -26.93 64.80 8.12
C SER A 386 -26.00 65.98 7.84
N GLY A 387 -26.28 66.79 6.82
CA GLY A 387 -25.44 67.91 6.39
C GLY A 387 -24.18 67.51 5.63
N ASN A 388 -24.00 66.21 5.34
CA ASN A 388 -22.93 65.65 4.53
C ASN A 388 -23.48 64.56 3.57
N ASP A 389 -22.60 63.85 2.88
CA ASP A 389 -22.94 62.75 1.96
C ASP A 389 -23.11 61.39 2.66
N LYS A 390 -22.90 61.33 3.98
CA LYS A 390 -23.03 60.11 4.79
C LYS A 390 -24.44 59.98 5.36
N VAL A 391 -24.77 58.75 5.72
CA VAL A 391 -25.93 58.35 6.52
C VAL A 391 -25.54 58.48 7.99
N VAL A 392 -26.35 59.14 8.81
CA VAL A 392 -26.10 59.31 10.25
C VAL A 392 -27.26 58.72 11.04
N ILE A 393 -26.98 57.70 11.85
CA ILE A 393 -27.93 57.13 12.80
C ILE A 393 -27.48 57.51 14.21
N GLU A 394 -28.37 58.19 14.94
CA GLU A 394 -28.18 58.56 16.33
C GLU A 394 -29.25 57.90 17.18
N VAL A 395 -28.83 57.15 18.20
CA VAL A 395 -29.75 56.57 19.18
C VAL A 395 -29.30 56.94 20.59
N VAL A 396 -30.20 57.51 21.37
CA VAL A 396 -29.97 57.76 22.80
C VAL A 396 -30.45 56.56 23.60
N ASN A 397 -29.60 55.96 24.42
CA ASN A 397 -29.97 54.91 25.37
C ASN A 397 -30.52 55.55 26.66
N ASN A 398 -31.83 55.75 26.72
CA ASN A 398 -32.56 56.19 27.90
C ASN A 398 -33.17 54.97 28.62
N SER A 399 -32.37 53.93 28.83
CA SER A 399 -32.81 52.72 29.51
C SER A 399 -31.81 52.29 30.59
N PRO A 400 -32.25 51.55 31.63
CA PRO A 400 -31.35 51.01 32.65
C PRO A 400 -30.51 49.83 32.17
N ASN A 401 -30.65 49.43 30.89
CA ASN A 401 -29.92 48.31 30.29
C ASN A 401 -28.89 48.83 29.29
N GLU A 402 -27.84 48.04 29.08
CA GLU A 402 -26.92 48.26 27.95
C GLU A 402 -27.69 48.14 26.63
N MET A 403 -27.30 48.91 25.62
CA MET A 403 -27.90 48.88 24.28
C MET A 403 -26.86 48.41 23.27
N ARG A 404 -27.22 47.41 22.47
CA ARG A 404 -26.38 46.88 21.38
C ARG A 404 -27.03 47.21 20.04
N PHE A 405 -26.27 47.78 19.14
CA PHE A 405 -26.67 48.06 17.76
C PHE A 405 -25.78 47.31 16.81
N LEU A 406 -26.39 46.44 16.02
CA LEU A 406 -25.75 45.62 15.01
C LEU A 406 -26.20 46.12 13.64
N TYR A 407 -25.28 46.19 12.69
CA TYR A 407 -25.60 46.55 11.32
C TYR A 407 -24.76 45.75 10.33
N VAL A 408 -25.38 45.44 9.19
CA VAL A 408 -24.74 44.85 8.01
C VAL A 408 -25.24 45.60 6.78
N GLY A 409 -24.34 45.96 5.89
CA GLY A 409 -24.60 46.81 4.74
C GLY A 409 -23.88 46.37 3.47
N PRO A 410 -23.81 47.25 2.46
CA PRO A 410 -23.22 46.91 1.17
C PRO A 410 -21.76 46.48 1.30
N ASP A 411 -21.33 45.57 0.45
CA ASP A 411 -19.94 45.09 0.34
C ASP A 411 -19.36 44.57 1.66
N GLY A 412 -20.21 43.96 2.51
CA GLY A 412 -19.82 43.37 3.78
C GLY A 412 -19.51 44.39 4.88
N VAL A 413 -19.86 45.67 4.71
CA VAL A 413 -19.70 46.67 5.78
C VAL A 413 -20.57 46.29 6.98
N HIS A 414 -19.95 46.00 8.12
CA HIS A 414 -20.66 45.56 9.31
C HIS A 414 -20.07 46.15 10.58
N GLY A 415 -20.81 46.04 11.68
CA GLY A 415 -20.27 46.35 13.00
C GLY A 415 -21.27 46.18 14.13
N GLU A 416 -20.71 46.15 15.34
CA GLU A 416 -21.44 46.16 16.59
C GLU A 416 -21.04 47.40 17.39
N ILE A 417 -22.03 48.12 17.90
CA ILE A 417 -21.83 49.25 18.80
C ILE A 417 -22.58 48.99 20.10
N VAL A 418 -21.84 48.97 21.20
CA VAL A 418 -22.38 48.84 22.55
C VAL A 418 -22.42 50.22 23.21
N THR A 419 -23.58 50.57 23.76
CA THR A 419 -23.80 51.83 24.49
C THR A 419 -24.19 51.50 25.93
N ASP A 420 -23.48 52.11 26.88
CA ASP A 420 -23.66 51.85 28.31
C ASP A 420 -25.09 52.13 28.78
N ALA A 421 -25.48 51.46 29.86
CA ALA A 421 -26.77 51.68 30.53
C ALA A 421 -26.85 53.08 31.15
N CYS A 422 -28.01 53.72 31.05
CA CYS A 422 -28.27 54.95 31.78
C CYS A 422 -28.58 54.64 33.25
N GLU A 423 -27.58 54.81 34.13
CA GLU A 423 -27.67 54.49 35.56
C GLU A 423 -28.80 55.24 36.29
N SER A 424 -29.19 56.43 35.79
CA SER A 424 -30.25 57.27 36.37
C SER A 424 -31.61 57.08 35.71
N CYS A 425 -31.71 56.29 34.65
CA CYS A 425 -32.96 56.10 33.91
C CYS A 425 -33.78 54.97 34.52
N GLU A 426 -35.09 55.17 34.61
CA GLU A 426 -36.05 54.16 35.08
C GLU A 426 -36.98 53.75 33.92
N PRO A 427 -37.54 52.53 33.93
CA PRO A 427 -38.55 52.13 32.95
C PRO A 427 -39.76 53.08 32.96
N TYR A 428 -40.32 53.32 31.78
CA TYR A 428 -41.43 54.24 31.57
C TYR A 428 -42.79 53.57 31.82
N ASP A 429 -43.66 54.19 32.62
CA ASP A 429 -45.05 53.74 32.79
C ASP A 429 -45.94 54.07 31.57
N SER A 430 -45.53 55.05 30.77
CA SER A 430 -46.19 55.51 29.54
C SER A 430 -45.13 56.03 28.55
N PRO A 431 -45.32 55.91 27.23
CA PRO A 431 -44.34 56.37 26.25
C PRO A 431 -43.89 57.82 26.51
N PRO A 432 -42.59 58.13 26.42
CA PRO A 432 -42.06 59.48 26.62
C PRO A 432 -42.68 60.47 25.63
N THR A 433 -42.82 61.74 26.03
CA THR A 433 -43.40 62.79 25.18
C THR A 433 -42.43 63.95 25.02
N GLY A 434 -42.30 64.46 23.80
CA GLY A 434 -41.35 65.54 23.48
C GLY A 434 -39.90 65.06 23.57
N ASN A 435 -39.02 65.88 24.15
CA ASN A 435 -37.58 65.62 24.19
C ASN A 435 -37.12 64.83 25.43
N SER A 436 -38.03 64.43 26.32
CA SER A 436 -37.66 63.84 27.62
C SER A 436 -36.77 62.60 27.51
N CYS A 437 -36.90 61.85 26.42
CA CYS A 437 -36.09 60.66 26.14
C CYS A 437 -34.69 61.01 25.63
N PHE A 438 -34.55 62.14 24.94
CA PHE A 438 -33.29 62.58 24.33
C PHE A 438 -32.42 63.44 25.25
N ASP A 439 -33.00 63.93 26.35
CA ASP A 439 -32.34 64.86 27.29
C ASP A 439 -31.40 64.14 28.29
N ASP A 440 -31.62 62.85 28.55
CA ASP A 440 -30.84 62.01 29.47
C ASP A 440 -30.40 60.69 28.78
N GLY A 441 -29.27 60.12 29.19
CA GLY A 441 -28.73 58.86 28.66
C GLY A 441 -27.55 59.05 27.69
N ASP A 442 -26.84 57.95 27.44
CA ASP A 442 -25.69 57.96 26.54
C ASP A 442 -26.13 57.85 25.07
N ARG A 443 -25.38 58.54 24.20
CA ARG A 443 -25.71 58.64 22.78
C ARG A 443 -24.74 57.81 21.95
N MET A 444 -25.31 56.95 21.13
CA MET A 444 -24.59 56.32 20.02
C MET A 444 -24.72 57.19 18.77
N THR A 445 -23.66 57.21 17.95
CA THR A 445 -23.67 57.85 16.63
C THR A 445 -22.85 56.99 15.69
N VAL A 446 -23.45 56.59 14.58
CA VAL A 446 -22.77 55.87 13.51
C VAL A 446 -22.91 56.62 12.20
N GLU A 447 -21.80 56.74 11.48
CA GLU A 447 -21.75 57.31 10.13
C GLU A 447 -21.52 56.17 9.13
N LEU A 448 -22.43 56.01 8.19
CA LEU A 448 -22.42 54.95 7.19
C LEU A 448 -22.41 55.55 5.78
N ASP A 449 -21.94 54.79 4.81
CA ASP A 449 -22.12 55.12 3.41
C ASP A 449 -23.58 54.92 2.98
N PRO A 450 -24.04 55.60 1.91
CA PRO A 450 -25.38 55.36 1.38
C PRO A 450 -25.54 53.92 0.86
N GLY A 451 -26.66 53.28 1.18
CA GLY A 451 -26.97 51.93 0.72
C GLY A 451 -28.07 51.25 1.53
N GLU A 452 -28.29 49.98 1.24
CA GLU A 452 -29.22 49.12 1.97
C GLU A 452 -28.51 48.50 3.18
N TYR A 453 -29.06 48.68 4.37
CA TYR A 453 -28.53 48.10 5.60
C TYR A 453 -29.59 47.29 6.33
N ARG A 454 -29.20 46.10 6.79
CA ARG A 454 -29.89 45.34 7.82
C ARG A 454 -29.46 45.90 9.17
N LEU A 455 -30.40 46.36 9.98
CA LEU A 455 -30.15 46.98 11.27
C LEU A 455 -30.84 46.17 12.38
N LEU A 456 -30.20 46.08 13.55
CA LEU A 456 -30.78 45.52 14.76
C LEU A 456 -30.36 46.34 15.97
N LEU A 457 -31.32 46.64 16.83
CA LEU A 457 -31.12 47.32 18.09
C LEU A 457 -31.77 46.51 19.21
N THR A 458 -30.97 46.12 20.19
CA THR A 458 -31.40 45.29 21.31
C THR A 458 -30.79 45.79 22.61
N SER A 459 -31.20 45.20 23.73
CA SER A 459 -30.63 45.47 25.06
C SER A 459 -29.79 44.31 25.59
N GLY A 460 -28.64 44.63 26.20
CA GLY A 460 -27.82 43.69 26.95
C GLY A 460 -28.59 43.17 28.17
N GLY A 461 -28.75 41.84 28.26
CA GLY A 461 -29.54 41.18 29.31
C GLY A 461 -30.87 40.59 28.85
N SER A 462 -31.19 40.66 27.55
CA SER A 462 -32.38 40.06 26.95
C SER A 462 -32.33 38.52 26.98
N GLY A 463 -32.61 37.94 28.15
CA GLY A 463 -33.09 36.56 28.23
C GLY A 463 -34.50 36.44 27.63
N LEU A 464 -35.09 35.24 27.70
CA LEU A 464 -36.44 34.85 27.20
C LEU A 464 -37.62 35.80 27.54
N PHE A 465 -37.41 36.86 28.31
CA PHE A 465 -38.42 37.80 28.82
C PHE A 465 -37.99 39.28 28.72
N GLY A 466 -37.00 39.63 27.89
CA GLY A 466 -36.57 41.02 27.65
C GLY A 466 -37.37 41.75 26.56
N SER A 467 -37.10 43.04 26.39
CA SER A 467 -37.66 43.87 25.31
C SER A 467 -37.33 43.26 23.94
N ARG A 468 -38.31 43.21 23.03
CA ARG A 468 -38.12 42.67 21.68
C ARG A 468 -37.09 43.50 20.91
N PRO A 469 -36.15 42.87 20.18
CA PRO A 469 -35.22 43.61 19.34
C PRO A 469 -35.97 44.39 18.27
N LEU A 470 -35.51 45.61 18.01
CA LEU A 470 -35.93 46.41 16.86
C LEU A 470 -35.05 46.03 15.69
N HIS A 471 -35.62 45.59 14.57
CA HIS A 471 -34.81 45.20 13.41
C HIS A 471 -35.51 45.50 12.09
N GLY A 472 -34.74 45.59 11.02
CA GLY A 472 -35.28 45.77 9.67
C GLY A 472 -34.20 46.12 8.66
N THR A 473 -34.55 45.96 7.39
CA THR A 473 -33.71 46.37 6.27
C THR A 473 -34.16 47.74 5.76
N VAL A 474 -33.23 48.69 5.68
CA VAL A 474 -33.51 50.09 5.33
C VAL A 474 -32.56 50.54 4.22
N ASP A 475 -33.12 51.05 3.14
CA ASP A 475 -32.36 51.75 2.09
C ASP A 475 -32.16 53.23 2.49
N MET A 476 -30.92 53.61 2.76
CA MET A 476 -30.52 54.92 3.26
C MET A 476 -29.70 55.67 2.22
N GLY A 477 -30.30 56.71 1.63
CA GLY A 477 -29.62 57.58 0.67
C GLY A 477 -28.67 58.62 1.32
N ALA A 478 -27.85 59.27 0.49
CA ALA A 478 -26.96 60.34 0.94
C ALA A 478 -27.70 61.46 1.70
N GLY A 479 -27.10 61.95 2.78
CA GLY A 479 -27.71 62.99 3.62
C GLY A 479 -28.75 62.46 4.60
N TYR A 480 -28.99 61.15 4.66
CA TYR A 480 -29.99 60.56 5.58
C TYR A 480 -29.55 60.78 7.03
N LYS A 481 -30.44 61.35 7.85
CA LYS A 481 -30.27 61.39 9.30
C LYS A 481 -31.49 60.80 9.98
N GLN A 482 -31.25 59.90 10.93
CA GLN A 482 -32.25 59.34 11.81
C GLN A 482 -31.82 59.52 13.27
N GLU A 483 -32.73 60.06 14.06
CA GLU A 483 -32.60 60.22 15.51
C GLU A 483 -33.67 59.37 16.19
N SER A 484 -33.26 58.46 17.06
CA SER A 484 -34.16 57.61 17.84
C SER A 484 -33.79 57.65 19.31
N CYS A 485 -34.75 57.27 20.16
CA CYS A 485 -34.50 57.08 21.57
C CYS A 485 -34.92 55.67 21.97
N PHE A 486 -34.00 54.94 22.58
CA PHE A 486 -34.21 53.60 23.11
C PHE A 486 -34.60 53.69 24.59
N TYR A 487 -35.75 53.13 24.95
CA TYR A 487 -36.28 53.12 26.31
C TYR A 487 -37.03 51.81 26.57
N THR A 488 -37.22 51.47 27.84
CA THR A 488 -38.00 50.30 28.26
C THR A 488 -39.29 50.74 28.96
N MET A 489 -40.36 49.93 28.84
CA MET A 489 -41.63 50.17 29.53
C MET A 489 -41.72 49.34 30.80
N SER A 490 -42.36 49.86 31.85
CA SER A 490 -42.56 49.13 33.13
C SER A 490 -43.42 47.86 33.03
N ASN A 491 -44.06 47.62 31.87
CA ASN A 491 -44.98 46.51 31.63
C ASN A 491 -44.52 45.57 30.49
N ASP A 492 -43.32 45.77 29.95
CA ASP A 492 -42.63 44.80 29.07
C ASP A 492 -41.86 43.79 29.92
#